data_AF-A0A0R1RNU8-F1
#
_entry.id   AF-A0A0R1RNU8-F1
#
_cell.length_a   1.000
_cell.length_b   1.000
_cell.length_c   1.000
_cell.angle_alpha   90.00
_cell.angle_beta   90.00
_cell.angle_gamma   90.00
#
_symmetry.space_group_name_H-M   'P 1'
#
loop_
_entity.id
_entity.type
_entity.pdbx_description
1 polymer ?
#
loop_
_entity_poly.entity_id
_entity_poly.type
_entity_poly.pdbx_seq_one_letter_code
_entity_poly.pdbx_strand_id
1 'polypeptide(L)' 'MANPLVMIGIVIFVIGMIIFLFGKQFFFSRAFFGDRSMFAQIFWGFIICIIGAAFLYFGGAVG' A
#
# COMPACT_ATOMS: atom_id res chain seq x y z
N MET A 1 0.87 -11.19 22.88
CA MET A 1 -0.33 -10.40 22.53
C MET A 1 -0.10 -9.89 21.11
N ALA A 2 -1.00 -10.15 20.17
CA ALA A 2 -0.84 -9.63 18.80
C ALA A 2 -0.89 -8.10 18.87
N ASN A 3 0.21 -7.42 18.52
CA ASN A 3 0.24 -5.95 18.48
C ASN A 3 -0.73 -5.49 17.38
N PRO A 4 -1.86 -4.84 17.72
CA PRO A 4 -2.86 -4.42 16.73
C PRO A 4 -2.25 -3.47 15.70
N LEU A 5 -1.28 -2.66 16.12
CA LEU A 5 -0.47 -1.79 15.26
C LEU A 5 0.25 -2.55 14.14
N VAL A 6 0.79 -3.73 14.45
CA VAL A 6 1.49 -4.56 13.48
C VAL A 6 0.48 -5.15 12.49
N MET A 7 -0.66 -5.66 12.94
CA MET A 7 -1.71 -6.15 12.04
C MET A 7 -2.19 -5.07 11.08
N ILE A 8 -2.46 -3.86 11.59
CA ILE A 8 -2.88 -2.72 10.77
C ILE A 8 -1.76 -2.32 9.79
N GLY A 9 -0.52 -2.26 10.26
CA GLY A 9 0.65 -1.97 9.42
C GLY A 9 0.81 -2.95 8.27
N ILE A 10 0.66 -4.26 8.51
CA ILE A 10 0.72 -5.30 7.46
C ILE A 10 -0.37 -5.06 6.42
N VAL A 11 -1.62 -4.83 6.85
CA VAL A 11 -2.76 -4.63 5.93
C VAL A 11 -2.53 -3.40 5.04
N ILE A 12 -2.14 -2.28 5.64
CA ILE A 12 -1.87 -1.04 4.91
C ILE A 12 -0.69 -1.22 3.94
N PHE A 13 0.39 -1.87 4.40
CA PHE A 13 1.56 -2.12 3.57
C PHE A 13 1.24 -3.01 2.37
N VAL A 14 0.47 -4.08 2.55
CA VAL A 14 0.03 -4.98 1.48
C VAL A 14 -0.85 -4.24 0.47
N ILE A 15 -1.80 -3.41 0.93
CA ILE A 15 -2.64 -2.60 0.05
C ILE A 15 -1.78 -1.62 -0.77
N GLY A 16 -0.83 -0.93 -0.12
CA GLY A 16 0.13 -0.05 -0.78
C GLY A 16 0.94 -0.77 -1.84
N MET A 17 1.45 -1.96 -1.51
CA MET A 17 2.25 -2.81 -2.41
C MET A 17 1.43 -3.23 -3.63
N ILE A 18 0.17 -3.61 -3.45
CA ILE A 18 -0.71 -3.97 -4.55
C ILE A 18 -0.91 -2.76 -5.48
N ILE A 19 -1.17 -1.58 -4.93
CA ILE A 19 -1.36 -0.36 -5.72
C ILE A 19 -0.06 0.05 -6.44
N PHE A 20 1.08 -0.07 -5.77
CA PHE A 20 2.40 0.26 -6.31
C PHE A 20 2.84 -0.69 -7.43
N LEU A 21 2.71 -2.01 -7.23
CA LEU A 21 3.15 -3.03 -8.18
C LEU A 21 2.16 -3.22 -9.33
N PHE A 22 0.85 -3.18 -9.05
CA PHE A 22 -0.19 -3.51 -10.02
C PHE A 22 -0.92 -2.31 -10.63
N GLY A 23 -0.48 -1.07 -10.38
CA GLY A 23 -1.15 0.15 -10.84
C GLY A 23 -1.66 0.06 -12.29
N LYS A 24 -0.84 -0.49 -13.21
CA LYS A 24 -1.22 -0.69 -14.63
C LYS A 24 -1.49 -2.14 -15.08
N GLN A 25 -1.06 -3.17 -14.35
CA GLN A 25 -1.23 -4.56 -14.81
C GLN A 25 -2.64 -5.13 -14.57
N PHE A 26 -3.41 -4.59 -13.63
CA PHE A 26 -4.80 -5.00 -13.45
C PHE A 26 -5.73 -4.20 -14.37
N PHE A 27 -6.23 -4.85 -15.42
CA PHE A 27 -7.31 -4.34 -16.29
C PHE A 27 -8.51 -3.79 -15.48
N PHE A 28 -8.75 -4.32 -14.27
CA PHE A 28 -9.77 -3.85 -13.32
C PHE A 28 -9.51 -2.45 -12.73
N SER A 29 -8.25 -2.01 -12.56
CA SER A 29 -7.95 -0.68 -12.02
C SER A 29 -8.30 0.43 -13.01
N ARG A 30 -8.13 0.17 -14.32
CA ARG A 30 -8.59 1.07 -15.40
C ARG A 30 -10.11 1.20 -15.45
N ALA A 31 -10.84 0.10 -15.21
CA ALA A 31 -12.29 0.09 -15.25
C ALA A 31 -12.94 0.86 -14.07
N PHE A 32 -12.31 0.85 -12.89
CA PHE A 32 -12.89 1.48 -11.69
C PHE A 32 -12.43 2.92 -11.45
N PHE A 33 -11.17 3.27 -11.78
CA PHE A 33 -10.61 4.59 -11.45
C PHE A 33 -10.57 5.60 -12.60
N GLY A 34 -10.88 5.19 -13.84
CA GLY A 34 -10.98 6.07 -15.02
C GLY A 34 -9.68 6.79 -15.37
N ASP A 35 -8.93 6.27 -16.34
CA ASP A 35 -7.70 6.84 -16.97
C ASP A 35 -6.81 7.76 -16.09
N ARG A 36 -6.69 7.47 -14.79
CA ARG A 36 -5.78 8.16 -13.88
C ARG A 36 -4.36 7.76 -14.25
N SER A 37 -3.50 8.75 -14.46
CA SER A 37 -2.12 8.54 -14.87
C SER A 37 -1.44 7.49 -14.00
N MET A 38 -0.79 6.52 -14.64
CA MET A 38 -0.02 5.45 -13.99
C MET A 38 0.96 6.01 -12.94
N PHE A 39 1.53 7.19 -13.21
CA PHE A 39 2.38 7.90 -12.26
C PHE A 39 1.67 8.26 -10.96
N ALA A 40 0.40 8.68 -11.02
CA ALA A 40 -0.35 9.01 -9.82
C ALA A 40 -0.61 7.75 -8.97
N GLN A 41 -0.95 6.62 -9.59
CA GLN A 41 -1.17 5.36 -8.85
C GLN A 41 0.11 4.84 -8.20
N ILE A 42 1.25 4.89 -8.90
CA ILE A 42 2.55 4.52 -8.33
C ILE A 42 2.91 5.46 -7.19
N PHE A 43 2.71 6.78 -7.36
CA PHE A 43 2.98 7.77 -6.31
C PHE A 43 2.13 7.55 -5.06
N TRP A 44 0.82 7.32 -5.22
CA TRP A 44 -0.07 7.05 -4.09
C TRP A 44 0.20 5.68 -3.45
N GLY A 45 0.45 4.63 -4.24
CA GLY A 45 0.82 3.31 -3.73
C GLY A 45 2.12 3.36 -2.91
N PHE A 46 3.11 4.13 -3.38
CA PHE A 46 4.36 4.35 -2.66
C PHE A 46 4.15 5.05 -1.31
N ILE A 47 3.32 6.10 -1.27
CA ILE A 47 2.97 6.78 -0.02
C ILE A 47 2.29 5.82 0.97
N ILE A 48 1.34 5.02 0.49
CA ILE A 48 0.62 4.04 1.32
C ILE A 48 1.59 2.96 1.84
N CYS A 49 2.54 2.49 1.02
CA CYS A 49 3.61 1.60 1.46
C CYS A 49 4.44 2.22 2.59
N ILE A 50 4.87 3.47 2.45
CA ILE A 50 5.67 4.16 3.48
C ILE A 50 4.87 4.26 4.78
N ILE A 51 3.59 4.59 4.72
CA ILE A 51 2.72 4.67 5.90
C ILE A 51 2.61 3.29 6.57
N GLY A 52 2.34 2.23 5.80
CA GLY A 52 2.29 0.87 6.34
C GLY A 52 3.62 0.44 6.98
N ALA A 53 4.74 0.75 6.34
CA ALA A 53 6.08 0.46 6.87
C ALA A 53 6.37 1.23 8.16
N ALA A 54 5.94 2.49 8.27
CA ALA A 54 6.06 3.27 9.50
C ALA A 54 5.26 2.63 10.66
N PHE A 55 4.04 2.17 10.40
CA PHE A 55 3.25 1.43 11.41
C PHE A 55 3.92 0.12 11.84
N LEU A 56 4.58 -0.59 10.92
CA LEU A 56 5.33 -1.80 11.25
C LEU A 56 6.58 -1.50 12.09
N TYR A 57 7.28 -0.40 11.78
CA TYR A 57 8.44 0.07 12.53
C TYR A 57 8.05 0.47 13.96
N PHE A 58 7.04 1.33 14.12
CA PHE A 58 6.54 1.71 15.44
C PHE A 58 5.88 0.55 16.20
N GLY A 59 5.34 -0.43 15.49
CA GLY A 59 4.81 -1.67 16.06
C GLY A 59 5.87 -2.66 16.53
N GLY A 60 7.15 -2.39 16.26
CA GLY A 60 8.28 -3.26 16.61
C GLY A 60 8.39 -4.53 15.75
N ALA A 61 7.72 -4.56 14.59
CA ALA A 61 7.76 -5.69 13.66
C ALA A 61 8.93 -5.62 12.68
N VAL A 62 9.47 -4.41 12.46
CA VAL A 62 10.63 -4.15 11.61
C VAL A 62 11.61 -3.33 12.46
N GLY A 63 12.77 -3.91 12.75
CA GLY A 63 13.83 -3.34 13.56
C GLY A 63 15.15 -4.00 13.22
#